data_AF-A0A533VTZ8-F1
#
_entry.id   AF-A0A533VTZ8-F1
#
_cell.length_a   1.000
_cell.length_b   1.000
_cell.length_c   1.000
_cell.angle_alpha   90.00
_cell.angle_beta   90.00
_cell.angle_gamma   90.00
#
_symmetry.space_group_name_H-M   'P 1'
#
loop_
_entity.id
_entity.type
_entity.pdbx_description
1 polymer ?
#
loop_
_entity_poly.entity_id
_entity_poly.type
_entity_poly.pdbx_seq_one_letter_code
_entity_poly.pdbx_strand_id
1 'polypeptide(L)'
;MNSQKVWLGFARTGGRLYLDLDELHPGIDILGNGADDVAAALAYACREARLKVLVLDLNGRVSEKVSGHFEARGFGYFLYDAMRLEEKASFHAELAASAYTMALNLSFEQEGFLNSAIQSIALEEGVASPASLADQLNLAGEFRGHTADELKGKLGALKSLNLTGETDVVEKMMEKSSVAVFASAESQQAAEVAMMLFLSKVLALGASGVALPDVLIVNEANRVFSNLPLTRHSNRLLIALLSSQMGRVFSSEATYGLDHHFLETAPVRILSSAICNEASSGGRSPVGGLYSPQHFTQGKGSAAASAMILTPNLFLLHDSARGLEEVFVPRRFEASNSTPAAQEPPRKDDKNLVKQILEVASSYSDATRASIVSYLSLENPREEIERAIDRLQSQGHVTVVGTDVKRDSPLHSIRLTQSGKDLLKRLTS
;
A
#
# COMPACT_ATOMS: atom_id res chain seq x y z
N MET A 1 30.52 -9.13 10.50
CA MET A 1 29.77 -8.07 9.78
C MET A 1 28.71 -7.56 10.73
N ASN A 2 28.59 -6.25 10.95
CA ASN A 2 27.51 -5.71 11.78
C ASN A 2 26.19 -5.91 11.03
N SER A 3 25.34 -6.83 11.50
CA SER A 3 23.99 -6.98 10.95
C SER A 3 23.23 -5.67 11.13
N GLN A 4 22.70 -5.12 10.03
CA GLN A 4 21.86 -3.92 10.08
C GLN A 4 20.58 -4.27 10.84
N LYS A 5 20.32 -3.50 11.90
CA LYS A 5 19.15 -3.69 12.76
C LYS A 5 18.04 -2.72 12.37
N VAL A 6 16.86 -3.27 12.12
CA VAL A 6 15.64 -2.56 11.77
C VAL A 6 14.79 -2.41 13.01
N TRP A 7 14.63 -1.17 13.50
CA TRP A 7 13.85 -0.92 14.71
C TRP A 7 12.35 -0.92 14.43
N LEU A 8 11.66 -1.98 14.86
CA LEU A 8 10.24 -2.20 14.58
C LEU A 8 9.32 -1.48 15.56
N GLY A 9 9.72 -1.36 16.83
CA GLY A 9 8.88 -0.75 17.86
C GLY A 9 9.35 -1.00 19.28
N PHE A 10 8.40 -1.00 20.21
CA PHE A 10 8.65 -1.21 21.63
C PHE A 10 8.02 -2.51 22.10
N ALA A 11 8.85 -3.38 22.69
CA ALA A 11 8.38 -4.59 23.34
C ALA A 11 7.45 -4.25 24.51
N ARG A 12 6.46 -5.11 24.77
CA ARG A 12 5.50 -4.91 25.87
C ARG A 12 6.19 -4.86 27.24
N THR A 13 7.26 -5.64 27.39
CA THR A 13 8.08 -5.70 28.60
C THR A 13 9.03 -4.50 28.75
N GLY A 14 9.03 -3.59 27.78
CA GLY A 14 9.93 -2.44 27.70
C GLY A 14 11.14 -2.70 26.79
N GLY A 15 11.75 -1.64 26.30
CA GLY A 15 12.88 -1.73 25.37
C GLY A 15 12.48 -1.73 23.89
N ARG A 16 13.49 -1.66 23.02
CA ARG A 16 13.30 -1.60 21.57
C ARG A 16 13.34 -3.01 20.98
N LEU A 17 12.34 -3.33 20.16
CA LEU A 17 12.30 -4.54 19.36
C LEU A 17 12.95 -4.28 18.01
N TYR A 18 13.96 -5.08 17.67
CA TYR A 18 14.71 -4.98 16.43
C TYR A 18 14.53 -6.25 15.62
N LEU A 19 14.51 -6.08 14.30
CA LEU A 19 14.69 -7.16 13.32
C LEU A 19 16.11 -7.08 12.76
N ASP A 20 16.76 -8.22 12.60
CA ASP A 20 18.01 -8.35 11.84
C ASP A 20 17.69 -8.53 10.34
N LEU A 21 18.59 -8.12 9.44
CA LEU A 21 18.40 -8.31 7.99
C LEU A 21 18.16 -9.78 7.60
N ASP A 22 18.84 -10.69 8.29
CA ASP A 22 18.68 -12.14 8.11
C ASP A 22 17.27 -12.64 8.47
N GLU A 23 16.49 -11.89 9.26
CA GLU A 23 15.09 -12.20 9.56
C GLU A 23 14.13 -11.69 8.47
N LEU A 24 14.55 -10.69 7.68
CA LEU A 24 13.76 -10.18 6.55
C LEU A 24 13.83 -11.09 5.32
N HIS A 25 14.97 -11.75 5.10
CA HIS A 25 15.23 -12.54 3.89
C HIS A 25 14.32 -13.78 3.76
N PRO A 26 14.05 -14.58 4.80
CA PRO A 26 13.10 -15.69 4.71
C PRO A 26 11.69 -15.21 4.31
N GLY A 27 11.30 -14.03 4.80
CA GLY A 27 10.01 -13.41 4.56
C GLY A 27 9.29 -13.11 5.88
N ILE A 28 8.51 -12.03 5.90
CA ILE A 28 7.64 -11.63 7.01
C ILE A 28 6.20 -11.51 6.51
N ASP A 29 5.27 -12.19 7.18
CA ASP A 29 3.84 -11.98 6.98
C ASP A 29 3.26 -11.07 8.06
N ILE A 30 2.56 -10.01 7.67
CA ILE A 30 1.86 -9.07 8.55
C ILE A 30 0.36 -9.21 8.32
N LEU A 31 -0.38 -9.71 9.32
CA LEU A 31 -1.77 -10.15 9.15
C LEU A 31 -2.75 -9.46 10.09
N GLY A 32 -3.90 -9.09 9.51
CA GLY A 32 -5.06 -8.55 10.20
C GLY A 32 -5.07 -7.04 10.33
N ASN A 33 -6.02 -6.52 11.10
CA ASN A 33 -6.26 -5.08 11.20
C ASN A 33 -4.98 -4.30 11.59
N GLY A 34 -4.68 -3.24 10.86
CA GLY A 34 -3.46 -2.43 11.03
C GLY A 34 -2.21 -2.99 10.34
N ALA A 35 -2.32 -4.04 9.51
CA ALA A 35 -1.19 -4.59 8.77
C ALA A 35 -0.50 -3.53 7.90
N ASP A 36 -1.25 -2.64 7.26
CA ASP A 36 -0.69 -1.54 6.46
C ASP A 36 0.03 -0.48 7.30
N ASP A 37 -0.39 -0.26 8.56
CA ASP A 37 0.34 0.61 9.50
C ASP A 37 1.71 0.02 9.85
N VAL A 38 1.75 -1.29 10.14
CA VAL A 38 3.00 -1.97 10.46
C VAL A 38 3.90 -2.05 9.22
N ALA A 39 3.34 -2.31 8.04
CA ALA A 39 4.09 -2.30 6.78
C ALA A 39 4.74 -0.94 6.52
N ALA A 40 4.01 0.16 6.72
CA ALA A 40 4.57 1.52 6.61
C ALA A 40 5.67 1.77 7.65
N ALA A 41 5.47 1.38 8.91
CA ALA A 41 6.47 1.52 9.96
C ALA A 41 7.75 0.72 9.66
N LEU A 42 7.59 -0.50 9.11
CA LEU A 42 8.69 -1.36 8.71
C LEU A 42 9.44 -0.79 7.50
N ALA A 43 8.73 -0.29 6.48
CA ALA A 43 9.34 0.39 5.34
C ALA A 43 10.27 1.52 5.81
N TYR A 44 9.76 2.36 6.71
CA TYR A 44 10.50 3.47 7.28
C TYR A 44 11.72 3.00 8.09
N ALA A 45 11.55 1.99 8.94
CA ALA A 45 12.63 1.43 9.74
C ALA A 45 13.75 0.82 8.87
N CYS A 46 13.40 0.14 7.77
CA CYS A 46 14.36 -0.38 6.80
C CYS A 46 15.12 0.76 6.11
N ARG A 47 14.42 1.83 5.69
CA ARG A 47 15.06 3.00 5.10
C ARG A 47 16.03 3.68 6.07
N GLU A 48 15.66 3.86 7.35
CA GLU A 48 16.55 4.41 8.38
C GLU A 48 17.79 3.53 8.62
N ALA A 49 17.62 2.21 8.49
CA ALA A 49 18.73 1.25 8.50
C ALA A 49 19.59 1.29 7.23
N ARG A 50 19.28 2.19 6.27
CA ARG A 50 19.93 2.36 4.97
C ARG A 50 19.72 1.19 4.00
N LEU A 51 18.58 0.52 4.10
CA LEU A 51 18.13 -0.46 3.12
C LEU A 51 17.33 0.23 2.02
N LYS A 52 17.55 -0.17 0.77
CA LYS A 52 16.71 0.19 -0.38
C LYS A 52 15.41 -0.60 -0.30
N VAL A 53 14.31 0.12 -0.18
CA VAL A 53 12.99 -0.47 0.05
C VAL A 53 12.09 -0.14 -1.13
N LEU A 54 11.53 -1.15 -1.76
CA LEU A 54 10.50 -1.00 -2.79
C LEU A 54 9.17 -1.43 -2.19
N VAL A 55 8.19 -0.53 -2.18
CA VAL A 55 6.83 -0.83 -1.72
C VAL A 55 5.92 -0.94 -2.93
N LEU A 56 5.19 -2.04 -3.06
CA LEU A 56 4.08 -2.19 -3.99
C LEU A 56 2.79 -1.93 -3.21
N ASP A 57 2.15 -0.80 -3.49
CA ASP A 57 0.96 -0.32 -2.76
C ASP A 57 -0.30 -0.40 -3.62
N LEU A 58 -1.08 -1.47 -3.42
CA LEU A 58 -2.28 -1.80 -4.17
C LEU A 58 -3.42 -0.80 -3.91
N ASN A 59 -3.59 -0.39 -2.66
CA ASN A 59 -4.75 0.35 -2.17
C ASN A 59 -4.44 1.82 -1.81
N GLY A 60 -3.16 2.23 -1.80
CA GLY A 60 -2.71 3.58 -1.51
C GLY A 60 -2.43 3.85 -0.03
N ARG A 61 -2.78 2.94 0.89
CA ARG A 61 -2.73 3.19 2.33
C ARG A 61 -1.31 3.26 2.89
N VAL A 62 -0.37 2.54 2.29
CA VAL A 62 1.04 2.57 2.74
C VAL A 62 1.69 3.87 2.26
N SER A 63 1.46 4.25 1.00
CA SER A 63 1.99 5.44 0.36
C SER A 63 1.55 6.74 1.06
N GLU A 64 0.29 6.80 1.52
CA GLU A 64 -0.21 7.91 2.34
C GLU A 64 0.63 8.11 3.62
N LYS A 65 1.00 7.00 4.27
CA LYS A 65 1.72 7.02 5.56
C LYS A 65 3.22 7.28 5.41
N VAL A 66 3.81 6.91 4.28
CA VAL A 66 5.24 7.12 4.00
C VAL A 66 5.54 8.32 3.09
N SER A 67 4.51 9.14 2.82
CA SER A 67 4.60 10.35 2.00
C SER A 67 5.69 11.31 2.49
N GLY A 68 6.38 11.96 1.56
CA GLY A 68 7.52 12.86 1.83
C GLY A 68 8.83 12.15 2.19
N HIS A 69 8.79 10.85 2.46
CA HIS A 69 9.97 10.05 2.75
C HIS A 69 10.38 9.14 1.60
N PHE A 70 9.43 8.69 0.78
CA PHE A 70 9.70 7.82 -0.35
C PHE A 70 9.35 8.50 -1.66
N GLU A 71 10.04 8.11 -2.73
CA GLU A 71 9.64 8.51 -4.08
C GLU A 71 8.43 7.67 -4.50
N ALA A 72 7.23 8.24 -4.39
CA ALA A 72 5.99 7.58 -4.79
C ALA A 72 5.67 7.89 -6.26
N ARG A 73 5.42 6.84 -7.05
CA ARG A 73 5.02 6.93 -8.46
C ARG A 73 3.73 6.16 -8.66
N GLY A 74 2.77 6.74 -9.37
CA GLY A 74 1.53 6.05 -9.75
C GLY A 74 1.76 5.11 -10.94
N PHE A 75 0.94 4.07 -11.05
CA PHE A 75 1.08 3.07 -12.12
C PHE A 75 1.07 3.64 -13.54
N GLY A 76 0.38 4.76 -13.75
CA GLY A 76 0.40 5.50 -15.01
C GLY A 76 1.80 5.85 -15.54
N TYR A 77 2.76 6.02 -14.63
CA TYR A 77 4.13 6.44 -14.93
C TYR A 77 5.04 5.28 -15.36
N PHE A 78 4.91 4.11 -14.72
CA PHE A 78 5.84 3.00 -14.89
C PHE A 78 5.26 1.79 -15.61
N LEU A 79 3.93 1.69 -15.78
CA LEU A 79 3.32 0.45 -16.25
C LEU A 79 3.73 0.07 -17.68
N TYR A 80 3.95 1.07 -18.54
CA TYR A 80 4.48 0.83 -19.89
C TYR A 80 5.82 0.07 -19.84
N ASP A 81 6.76 0.54 -19.01
CA ASP A 81 8.06 -0.11 -18.80
C ASP A 81 7.92 -1.50 -18.18
N ALA A 82 6.98 -1.68 -17.26
CA ALA A 82 6.69 -2.97 -16.65
C ALA A 82 6.20 -4.01 -17.66
N MET A 83 5.46 -3.60 -18.70
CA MET A 83 4.94 -4.52 -19.73
C MET A 83 5.89 -4.69 -20.92
N ARG A 84 6.95 -3.89 -21.01
CA ARG A 84 7.91 -3.94 -22.12
C ARG A 84 8.81 -5.17 -21.99
N LEU A 85 8.84 -5.97 -23.06
CA LEU A 85 9.69 -7.16 -23.19
C LEU A 85 10.94 -6.79 -23.98
N GLU A 86 12.12 -7.07 -23.42
CA GLU A 86 13.42 -6.78 -24.05
C GLU A 86 13.98 -8.00 -24.80
N GLU A 87 15.08 -7.83 -25.51
CA GLU A 87 15.75 -8.91 -26.26
C GLU A 87 16.04 -10.11 -25.32
N LYS A 88 15.64 -11.32 -25.72
CA LYS A 88 15.81 -12.57 -24.94
C LYS A 88 15.10 -12.57 -23.59
N ALA A 89 14.07 -11.74 -23.40
CA ALA A 89 13.28 -11.69 -22.17
C ALA A 89 12.28 -12.87 -22.05
N SER A 90 12.70 -14.09 -22.39
CA SER A 90 11.85 -15.30 -22.27
C SER A 90 11.38 -15.48 -20.82
N PHE A 91 12.25 -15.20 -19.85
CA PHE A 91 11.90 -15.23 -18.44
C PHE A 91 10.88 -14.14 -18.06
N HIS A 92 11.05 -12.91 -18.52
CA HIS A 92 10.06 -11.85 -18.28
C HIS A 92 8.70 -12.22 -18.87
N ALA A 93 8.69 -12.75 -20.10
CA ALA A 93 7.50 -13.21 -20.78
C ALA A 93 6.76 -14.30 -19.98
N GLU A 94 7.49 -15.29 -19.45
CA GLU A 94 6.91 -16.34 -18.60
C GLU A 94 6.33 -15.77 -17.29
N LEU A 95 7.01 -14.81 -16.66
CA LEU A 95 6.53 -14.17 -15.45
C LEU A 95 5.31 -13.28 -15.71
N ALA A 96 5.27 -12.55 -16.82
CA ALA A 96 4.13 -11.75 -17.24
C ALA A 96 2.93 -12.64 -17.58
N ALA A 97 3.16 -13.80 -18.19
CA ALA A 97 2.10 -14.79 -18.41
C ALA A 97 1.51 -15.29 -17.08
N SER A 98 2.39 -15.63 -16.13
CA SER A 98 1.99 -16.02 -14.78
C SER A 98 1.21 -14.90 -14.07
N ALA A 99 1.60 -13.63 -14.24
CA ALA A 99 0.90 -12.48 -13.68
C ALA A 99 -0.55 -12.37 -14.17
N TYR A 100 -0.76 -12.42 -15.49
CA TYR A 100 -2.11 -12.42 -16.06
C TYR A 100 -2.94 -13.63 -15.62
N THR A 101 -2.34 -14.83 -15.65
CA THR A 101 -3.02 -16.06 -15.25
C THR A 101 -3.55 -15.99 -13.83
N MET A 102 -2.74 -15.48 -12.90
CA MET A 102 -3.14 -15.34 -11.50
C MET A 102 -4.23 -14.28 -11.32
N ALA A 103 -3.99 -13.06 -11.77
CA ALA A 103 -4.90 -11.94 -11.51
C ALA A 103 -6.24 -12.07 -12.27
N LEU A 104 -6.26 -12.77 -13.42
CA LEU A 104 -7.48 -13.03 -14.18
C LEU A 104 -8.12 -14.40 -13.88
N ASN A 105 -7.52 -15.20 -13.00
CA ASN A 105 -7.93 -16.57 -12.68
C ASN A 105 -8.18 -17.37 -13.97
N LEU A 106 -7.15 -17.46 -14.81
CA LEU A 106 -7.24 -18.12 -16.12
C LEU A 106 -7.18 -19.64 -16.00
N SER A 107 -7.84 -20.33 -16.92
CA SER A 107 -7.67 -21.78 -17.07
C SER A 107 -6.31 -22.13 -17.68
N PHE A 108 -5.88 -23.39 -17.55
CA PHE A 108 -4.63 -23.87 -18.16
C PHE A 108 -4.58 -23.65 -19.68
N GLU A 109 -5.71 -23.81 -20.37
CA GLU A 109 -5.80 -23.55 -21.81
C GLU A 109 -5.65 -22.05 -22.13
N GLN A 110 -6.29 -21.18 -21.35
CA GLN A 110 -6.15 -19.73 -21.46
C GLN A 110 -4.71 -19.27 -21.18
N GLU A 111 -4.06 -19.83 -20.16
CA GLU A 111 -2.63 -19.61 -19.87
C GLU A 111 -1.75 -20.02 -21.06
N GLY A 112 -2.01 -21.16 -21.70
CA GLY A 112 -1.28 -21.61 -22.88
C GLY A 112 -1.36 -20.65 -24.06
N PHE A 113 -2.56 -20.12 -24.34
CA PHE A 113 -2.76 -19.10 -25.37
C PHE A 113 -2.01 -17.80 -25.03
N LEU A 114 -2.13 -17.35 -23.78
CA LEU A 114 -1.52 -16.10 -23.32
C LEU A 114 0.01 -16.19 -23.31
N ASN A 115 0.58 -17.30 -22.85
CA ASN A 115 2.03 -17.53 -22.91
C ASN A 115 2.52 -17.52 -24.37
N SER A 116 1.82 -18.20 -25.28
CA SER A 116 2.19 -18.18 -26.71
C SER A 116 2.15 -16.78 -27.31
N ALA A 117 1.12 -15.99 -26.99
CA ALA A 117 1.00 -14.60 -27.43
C ALA A 117 2.11 -13.71 -26.86
N ILE A 118 2.41 -13.80 -25.57
CA ILE A 118 3.48 -13.02 -24.93
C ILE A 118 4.85 -13.38 -25.52
N GLN A 119 5.13 -14.67 -25.75
CA GLN A 119 6.40 -15.08 -26.37
C GLN A 119 6.53 -14.53 -27.80
N SER A 120 5.43 -14.49 -28.57
CA SER A 120 5.40 -13.82 -29.89
C SER A 120 5.76 -12.33 -29.77
N ILE A 121 5.15 -11.62 -28.82
CA ILE A 121 5.46 -10.20 -28.54
C ILE A 121 6.92 -10.03 -28.11
N ALA A 122 7.46 -10.96 -27.31
CA ALA A 122 8.84 -10.91 -26.83
C ALA A 122 9.85 -11.02 -27.97
N LEU A 123 9.55 -11.82 -29.01
CA LEU A 123 10.41 -11.94 -30.20
C LEU A 123 10.50 -10.63 -31.00
N GLU A 124 9.49 -9.77 -30.88
CA GLU A 124 9.42 -8.46 -31.54
C GLU A 124 9.84 -7.30 -30.61
N GLU A 125 10.34 -7.59 -29.40
CA GLU A 125 10.66 -6.59 -28.36
C GLU A 125 9.48 -5.65 -28.05
N GLY A 126 8.27 -6.22 -28.08
CA GLY A 126 7.04 -5.47 -27.94
C GLY A 126 6.60 -5.24 -26.49
N VAL A 127 5.33 -4.83 -26.34
CA VAL A 127 4.72 -4.55 -25.04
C VAL A 127 3.59 -5.55 -24.81
N ALA A 128 3.65 -6.30 -23.71
CA ALA A 128 2.63 -7.27 -23.32
C ALA A 128 1.37 -6.59 -22.74
N SER A 129 0.87 -5.54 -23.39
CA SER A 129 -0.35 -4.84 -22.97
C SER A 129 -1.60 -5.67 -23.27
N PRO A 130 -2.73 -5.46 -22.57
CA PRO A 130 -3.96 -6.19 -22.87
C PRO A 130 -4.42 -6.06 -24.32
N ALA A 131 -4.26 -4.88 -24.95
CA ALA A 131 -4.57 -4.69 -26.36
C ALA A 131 -3.62 -5.50 -27.27
N SER A 132 -2.31 -5.41 -27.03
CA SER A 132 -1.32 -6.16 -27.80
C SER A 132 -1.54 -7.67 -27.73
N LEU A 133 -1.93 -8.17 -26.55
CA LEU A 133 -2.28 -9.57 -26.36
C LEU A 133 -3.55 -9.95 -27.10
N ALA A 134 -4.61 -9.13 -27.02
CA ALA A 134 -5.83 -9.37 -27.77
C ALA A 134 -5.59 -9.38 -29.29
N ASP A 135 -4.74 -8.48 -29.80
CA ASP A 135 -4.36 -8.41 -31.21
C ASP A 135 -3.58 -9.66 -31.65
N GLN A 136 -2.60 -10.10 -30.86
CA GLN A 136 -1.84 -11.33 -31.15
C GLN A 136 -2.73 -12.57 -31.15
N LEU A 137 -3.70 -12.65 -30.23
CA LEU A 137 -4.70 -13.72 -30.21
C LEU A 137 -5.64 -13.69 -31.44
N ASN A 138 -5.81 -12.53 -32.10
CA ASN A 138 -6.56 -12.43 -33.35
C ASN A 138 -5.72 -12.83 -34.57
N LEU A 139 -4.44 -12.44 -34.59
CA LEU A 139 -3.52 -12.70 -35.69
C LEU A 139 -3.15 -14.17 -35.83
N ALA A 140 -2.96 -14.87 -34.70
CA ALA A 140 -2.49 -16.25 -34.72
C ALA A 140 -3.43 -17.23 -35.42
N GLY A 141 -4.72 -16.90 -35.61
CA GLY A 141 -5.69 -17.68 -36.39
C GLY A 141 -6.05 -19.06 -35.82
N GLU A 142 -5.16 -19.66 -35.03
CA GLU A 142 -5.21 -20.96 -34.34
C GLU A 142 -6.00 -20.87 -33.02
N PHE A 143 -6.06 -19.69 -32.41
CA PHE A 143 -6.82 -19.46 -31.18
C PHE A 143 -8.27 -19.10 -31.50
N ARG A 144 -9.11 -20.11 -31.73
CA ARG A 144 -10.56 -19.96 -31.98
C ARG A 144 -11.38 -20.78 -30.99
N GLY A 145 -12.57 -20.28 -30.69
CA GLY A 145 -13.55 -20.95 -29.84
C GLY A 145 -13.80 -20.21 -28.53
N HIS A 146 -14.75 -20.73 -27.75
CA HIS A 146 -15.27 -20.09 -26.53
C HIS A 146 -14.15 -19.69 -25.55
N THR A 147 -13.15 -20.55 -25.33
CA THR A 147 -12.05 -20.27 -24.40
C THR A 147 -11.24 -19.03 -24.80
N ALA A 148 -10.95 -18.87 -26.10
CA ALA A 148 -10.20 -17.74 -26.62
C ALA A 148 -11.02 -16.44 -26.57
N ASP A 149 -12.33 -16.51 -26.86
CA ASP A 149 -13.23 -15.35 -26.78
C ASP A 149 -13.42 -14.88 -25.34
N GLU A 150 -13.53 -15.81 -24.38
CA GLU A 150 -13.57 -15.48 -22.95
C GLU A 150 -12.28 -14.79 -22.50
N LEU A 151 -11.11 -15.28 -22.92
CA LEU A 151 -9.82 -14.64 -22.63
C LEU A 151 -9.75 -13.23 -23.20
N LYS A 152 -10.18 -13.03 -24.45
CA LYS A 152 -10.26 -11.70 -25.08
C LYS A 152 -11.21 -10.78 -24.31
N GLY A 153 -12.33 -11.28 -23.82
CA GLY A 153 -13.25 -10.55 -22.96
C GLY A 153 -12.59 -10.09 -21.66
N LYS A 154 -11.84 -10.97 -20.98
CA LYS A 154 -11.08 -10.65 -19.76
C LYS A 154 -10.00 -9.59 -20.04
N LEU A 155 -9.24 -9.72 -21.13
CA LEU A 155 -8.25 -8.72 -21.55
C LEU A 155 -8.89 -7.37 -21.91
N GLY A 156 -10.05 -7.39 -22.58
CA GLY A 156 -10.81 -6.19 -22.91
C GLY A 156 -11.30 -5.41 -21.69
N ALA A 157 -11.56 -6.09 -20.56
CA ALA A 157 -11.90 -5.45 -19.29
C ALA A 157 -10.70 -4.68 -18.67
N LEU A 158 -9.48 -4.97 -19.09
CA LEU A 158 -8.23 -4.33 -18.63
C LEU A 158 -7.75 -3.20 -19.56
N LYS A 159 -8.61 -2.69 -20.44
CA LYS A 159 -8.27 -1.66 -21.43
C LYS A 159 -7.59 -0.39 -20.85
N SER A 160 -7.83 -0.09 -19.58
CA SER A 160 -7.19 1.02 -18.85
C SER A 160 -5.70 0.84 -18.62
N LEU A 161 -5.19 -0.39 -18.77
CA LEU A 161 -3.77 -0.72 -18.69
C LEU A 161 -3.04 -0.53 -20.03
N ASN A 162 -3.74 -0.15 -21.11
CA ASN A 162 -3.11 0.17 -22.40
C ASN A 162 -2.47 1.56 -22.37
N LEU A 163 -1.40 1.68 -21.61
CA LEU A 163 -0.70 2.94 -21.39
C LEU A 163 0.51 3.07 -22.33
N THR A 164 0.84 4.32 -22.63
CA THR A 164 2.14 4.72 -23.19
C THR A 164 2.92 5.40 -22.09
N GLY A 165 4.24 5.27 -22.08
CA GLY A 165 5.01 5.80 -20.96
C GLY A 165 6.50 5.80 -21.16
N GLU A 166 7.19 6.17 -20.08
CA GLU A 166 8.64 6.21 -20.02
C GLU A 166 9.24 4.80 -19.92
N THR A 167 10.50 4.67 -20.32
CA THR A 167 11.29 3.43 -20.22
C THR A 167 12.29 3.52 -19.09
N ASP A 168 12.76 2.36 -18.61
CA ASP A 168 13.80 2.23 -17.59
C ASP A 168 13.40 2.87 -16.26
N VAL A 169 12.09 3.04 -16.04
CA VAL A 169 11.51 3.62 -14.84
C VAL A 169 11.58 2.62 -13.71
N VAL A 170 11.27 1.35 -13.98
CA VAL A 170 11.27 0.30 -12.96
C VAL A 170 12.67 0.13 -12.39
N GLU A 171 13.71 0.14 -13.24
CA GLU A 171 15.11 0.10 -12.80
C GLU A 171 15.46 1.29 -11.91
N LYS A 172 15.17 2.52 -12.34
CA LYS A 172 15.40 3.75 -11.55
C LYS A 172 14.68 3.71 -10.20
N MET A 173 13.48 3.14 -10.14
CA MET A 173 12.75 2.98 -8.89
C MET A 173 13.45 2.01 -7.93
N MET A 174 14.18 1.00 -8.42
CA MET A 174 14.93 0.05 -7.58
C MET A 174 16.26 0.63 -7.04
N GLU A 175 16.79 1.69 -7.65
CA GLU A 175 18.02 2.35 -7.19
C GLU A 175 17.86 3.05 -5.83
N LYS A 176 16.62 3.38 -5.44
CA LYS A 176 16.29 4.17 -4.24
C LYS A 176 15.12 3.53 -3.48
N SER A 177 14.85 4.04 -2.27
CA SER A 177 13.62 3.69 -1.58
C SER A 177 12.43 4.36 -2.24
N SER A 178 11.51 3.57 -2.81
CA SER A 178 10.42 4.04 -3.65
C SER A 178 9.11 3.30 -3.36
N VAL A 179 8.00 3.88 -3.82
CA VAL A 179 6.66 3.30 -3.73
C VAL A 179 6.00 3.29 -5.10
N ALA A 180 5.58 2.11 -5.55
CA ALA A 180 4.75 1.92 -6.73
C ALA A 180 3.27 1.88 -6.28
N VAL A 181 2.48 2.88 -6.70
CA VAL A 181 1.09 3.06 -6.26
C VAL A 181 0.10 2.66 -7.36
N PHE A 182 -0.79 1.71 -7.05
CA PHE A 182 -1.76 1.15 -8.00
C PHE A 182 -3.21 1.56 -7.73
N ALA A 183 -3.46 2.32 -6.66
CA ALA A 183 -4.79 2.71 -6.19
C ALA A 183 -5.65 3.49 -7.21
N SER A 184 -5.01 4.09 -8.22
CA SER A 184 -5.70 4.86 -9.28
C SER A 184 -6.17 4.03 -10.46
N ALA A 185 -5.97 2.71 -10.46
CA ALA A 185 -6.47 1.85 -11.54
C ALA A 185 -8.02 1.83 -11.55
N GLU A 186 -8.62 1.73 -12.74
CA GLU A 186 -10.09 1.79 -12.90
C GLU A 186 -10.85 0.66 -12.20
N SER A 187 -10.18 -0.46 -11.93
CA SER A 187 -10.77 -1.59 -11.24
C SER A 187 -9.77 -2.29 -10.33
N GLN A 188 -10.28 -3.00 -9.32
CA GLN A 188 -9.48 -3.84 -8.43
C GLN A 188 -8.60 -4.83 -9.18
N GLN A 189 -9.16 -5.47 -10.21
CA GLN A 189 -8.47 -6.47 -11.01
C GLN A 189 -7.39 -5.83 -11.89
N ALA A 190 -7.62 -4.62 -12.41
CA ALA A 190 -6.61 -3.87 -13.14
C ALA A 190 -5.43 -3.49 -12.23
N ALA A 191 -5.68 -3.10 -10.98
CA ALA A 191 -4.63 -2.84 -10.00
C ALA A 191 -3.79 -4.10 -9.69
N GLU A 192 -4.45 -5.25 -9.49
CA GLU A 192 -3.78 -6.54 -9.24
C GLU A 192 -2.88 -6.94 -10.42
N VAL A 193 -3.41 -6.89 -11.65
CA VAL A 193 -2.65 -7.19 -12.87
C VAL A 193 -1.45 -6.24 -13.01
N ALA A 194 -1.67 -4.93 -12.86
CA ALA A 194 -0.61 -3.93 -12.96
C ALA A 194 0.51 -4.16 -11.92
N MET A 195 0.14 -4.50 -10.68
CA MET A 195 1.11 -4.82 -9.63
C MET A 195 1.92 -6.08 -9.96
N MET A 196 1.26 -7.15 -10.42
CA MET A 196 1.97 -8.38 -10.78
C MET A 196 2.88 -8.20 -12.00
N LEU A 197 2.50 -7.38 -12.98
CA LEU A 197 3.35 -7.05 -14.13
C LEU A 197 4.55 -6.20 -13.72
N PHE A 198 4.37 -5.26 -12.78
CA PHE A 198 5.49 -4.53 -12.20
C PHE A 198 6.46 -5.48 -11.49
N LEU A 199 5.92 -6.41 -10.69
CA LEU A 199 6.71 -7.43 -10.02
C LEU A 199 7.43 -8.35 -11.00
N SER A 200 6.79 -8.76 -12.10
CA SER A 200 7.43 -9.58 -13.13
C SER A 200 8.63 -8.88 -13.75
N LYS A 201 8.52 -7.58 -14.02
CA LYS A 201 9.64 -6.77 -14.53
C LYS A 201 10.77 -6.67 -13.50
N VAL A 202 10.47 -6.39 -12.24
CA VAL A 202 11.48 -6.35 -11.15
C VAL A 202 12.28 -7.65 -11.08
N LEU A 203 11.60 -8.80 -11.07
CA LEU A 203 12.24 -10.11 -10.99
C LEU A 203 13.04 -10.44 -12.26
N ALA A 204 12.54 -10.06 -13.44
CA ALA A 204 13.24 -10.25 -14.70
C ALA A 204 14.53 -9.40 -14.80
N LEU A 205 14.47 -8.15 -14.33
CA LEU A 205 15.65 -7.28 -14.23
C LEU A 205 16.68 -7.88 -13.26
N GLY A 206 16.23 -8.39 -12.10
CA GLY A 206 17.10 -9.10 -11.15
C GLY A 206 17.79 -10.32 -11.76
N ALA A 207 17.05 -11.13 -12.53
CA ALA A 207 17.62 -12.27 -13.26
C ALA A 207 18.62 -11.84 -14.35
N SER A 208 18.49 -10.63 -14.87
CA SER A 208 19.39 -10.02 -15.86
C SER A 208 20.62 -9.35 -15.25
N GLY A 209 20.76 -9.39 -13.92
CA GLY A 209 21.93 -8.84 -13.20
C GLY A 209 21.74 -7.42 -12.66
N VAL A 210 20.56 -6.81 -12.83
CA VAL A 210 20.24 -5.53 -12.20
C VAL A 210 20.11 -5.71 -10.69
N ALA A 211 20.67 -4.77 -9.92
CA ALA A 211 20.62 -4.84 -8.47
C ALA A 211 19.19 -4.64 -7.96
N LEU A 212 18.65 -5.67 -7.31
CA LEU A 212 17.34 -5.64 -6.68
C LEU A 212 17.31 -4.71 -5.44
N PRO A 213 16.12 -4.27 -4.98
CA PRO A 213 15.97 -3.63 -3.68
C PRO A 213 16.36 -4.60 -2.56
N ASP A 214 16.83 -4.08 -1.42
CA ASP A 214 17.17 -4.91 -0.27
C ASP A 214 15.91 -5.51 0.37
N VAL A 215 14.80 -4.76 0.34
CA VAL A 215 13.49 -5.18 0.87
C VAL A 215 12.37 -4.84 -0.11
N LEU A 216 11.53 -5.82 -0.43
CA LEU A 216 10.27 -5.67 -1.13
C LEU A 216 9.11 -5.79 -0.14
N ILE A 217 8.21 -4.80 -0.11
CA ILE A 217 6.98 -4.83 0.67
C ILE A 217 5.80 -4.86 -0.29
N VAL A 218 4.91 -5.84 -0.13
CA VAL A 218 3.70 -5.97 -0.93
C VAL A 218 2.50 -5.94 0.01
N ASN A 219 1.66 -4.91 -0.10
CA ASN A 219 0.41 -4.87 0.65
C ASN A 219 -0.73 -5.55 -0.09
N GLU A 220 -1.78 -5.88 0.66
CA GLU A 220 -2.91 -6.69 0.17
C GLU A 220 -2.43 -7.98 -0.53
N ALA A 221 -1.39 -8.60 0.03
CA ALA A 221 -0.73 -9.76 -0.57
C ALA A 221 -1.69 -10.95 -0.75
N ASN A 222 -2.75 -11.04 0.07
CA ASN A 222 -3.82 -12.03 -0.06
C ASN A 222 -4.64 -11.88 -1.36
N ARG A 223 -4.67 -10.68 -1.94
CA ARG A 223 -5.36 -10.43 -3.21
C ARG A 223 -4.47 -10.78 -4.39
N VAL A 224 -3.18 -10.46 -4.28
CA VAL A 224 -2.17 -10.75 -5.30
C VAL A 224 -1.88 -12.26 -5.34
N PHE A 225 -1.55 -12.87 -4.21
CA PHE A 225 -1.19 -14.30 -4.10
C PHE A 225 -2.32 -15.13 -3.51
N SER A 226 -3.56 -14.84 -3.91
CA SER A 226 -4.75 -15.53 -3.39
C SER A 226 -4.64 -17.05 -3.52
N ASN A 227 -5.21 -17.77 -2.54
CA ASN A 227 -5.30 -19.23 -2.51
C ASN A 227 -6.25 -19.73 -3.61
N LEU A 228 -5.76 -19.74 -4.87
CA LEU A 228 -6.50 -20.26 -6.01
C LEU A 228 -6.30 -21.78 -6.09
N PRO A 229 -7.35 -22.59 -5.90
CA PRO A 229 -7.23 -24.05 -5.92
C PRO A 229 -6.90 -24.62 -7.32
N LEU A 230 -7.01 -23.81 -8.39
CA LEU A 230 -6.96 -24.27 -9.78
C LEU A 230 -5.55 -24.33 -10.39
N THR A 231 -4.55 -23.64 -9.84
CA THR A 231 -3.21 -23.53 -10.46
C THR A 231 -2.07 -23.84 -9.46
N ARG A 232 -2.21 -24.93 -8.70
CA ARG A 232 -1.19 -25.35 -7.71
C ARG A 232 0.15 -25.79 -8.28
N HIS A 233 0.26 -26.08 -9.59
CA HIS A 233 1.44 -26.75 -10.15
C HIS A 233 2.51 -25.83 -10.75
N SER A 234 2.30 -24.50 -10.88
CA SER A 234 3.27 -23.66 -11.60
C SER A 234 3.10 -22.16 -11.40
N ASN A 235 2.96 -21.66 -10.16
CA ASN A 235 3.00 -20.21 -9.93
C ASN A 235 4.44 -19.68 -10.08
N ARG A 236 4.89 -19.48 -11.32
CA ARG A 236 6.26 -19.08 -11.66
C ARG A 236 6.61 -17.74 -11.05
N LEU A 237 5.66 -16.80 -11.01
CA LEU A 237 5.86 -15.48 -10.41
C LEU A 237 6.16 -15.57 -8.91
N LEU A 238 5.34 -16.32 -8.17
CA LEU A 238 5.56 -16.54 -6.75
C LEU A 238 6.85 -17.31 -6.48
N ILE A 239 7.12 -18.37 -7.24
CA ILE A 239 8.36 -19.17 -7.09
C ILE A 239 9.59 -18.29 -7.34
N ALA A 240 9.57 -17.46 -8.39
CA ALA A 240 10.65 -16.52 -8.68
C ALA A 240 10.83 -15.49 -7.56
N LEU A 241 9.73 -14.97 -7.01
CA LEU A 241 9.77 -14.06 -5.86
C LEU A 241 10.38 -14.72 -4.62
N LEU A 242 9.92 -15.92 -4.25
CA LEU A 242 10.41 -16.65 -3.08
C LEU A 242 11.87 -17.11 -3.24
N SER A 243 12.32 -17.34 -4.48
CA SER A 243 13.70 -17.70 -4.80
C SER A 243 14.65 -16.48 -4.88
N SER A 244 14.11 -15.26 -4.86
CA SER A 244 14.93 -14.04 -4.90
C SER A 244 15.68 -13.82 -3.56
N GLN A 245 16.76 -13.04 -3.62
CA GLN A 245 17.56 -12.68 -2.43
C GLN A 245 17.03 -11.46 -1.67
N MET A 246 15.90 -10.89 -2.10
CA MET A 246 15.32 -9.72 -1.45
C MET A 246 14.69 -10.13 -0.11
N GLY A 247 14.80 -9.25 0.89
CA GLY A 247 13.89 -9.30 2.04
C GLY A 247 12.46 -9.12 1.58
N ARG A 248 11.53 -9.92 2.09
CA ARG A 248 10.13 -9.90 1.64
C ARG A 248 9.22 -9.61 2.81
N VAL A 249 8.30 -8.68 2.62
CA VAL A 249 7.26 -8.38 3.59
C VAL A 249 5.93 -8.41 2.87
N PHE A 250 5.03 -9.24 3.34
CA PHE A 250 3.68 -9.36 2.81
C PHE A 250 2.71 -8.87 3.87
N SER A 251 1.96 -7.81 3.57
CA SER A 251 0.92 -7.30 4.47
C SER A 251 -0.47 -7.57 3.92
N SER A 252 -1.40 -7.90 4.80
CA SER A 252 -2.80 -8.14 4.47
C SER A 252 -3.67 -7.79 5.67
N GLU A 253 -4.61 -6.86 5.50
CA GLU A 253 -5.63 -6.61 6.53
C GLU A 253 -6.61 -7.78 6.66
N ALA A 254 -6.73 -8.62 5.64
CA ALA A 254 -7.53 -9.83 5.71
C ALA A 254 -6.91 -10.83 6.69
N THR A 255 -7.78 -11.45 7.49
CA THR A 255 -7.42 -12.55 8.41
C THR A 255 -7.38 -13.90 7.70
N TYR A 256 -7.72 -13.96 6.40
CA TYR A 256 -7.78 -15.15 5.56
C TYR A 256 -7.37 -14.79 4.12
N GLY A 257 -6.93 -15.78 3.34
CA GLY A 257 -6.77 -15.64 1.88
C GLY A 257 -5.35 -15.73 1.34
N LEU A 258 -4.31 -15.74 2.19
CA LEU A 258 -2.99 -16.19 1.76
C LEU A 258 -2.98 -17.72 1.64
N ASP A 259 -2.34 -18.25 0.59
CA ASP A 259 -2.18 -19.69 0.42
C ASP A 259 -1.48 -20.31 1.64
N HIS A 260 -1.92 -21.49 2.09
CA HIS A 260 -1.33 -22.14 3.27
C HIS A 260 0.18 -22.41 3.09
N HIS A 261 0.61 -22.77 1.87
CA HIS A 261 2.03 -22.95 1.56
C HIS A 261 2.77 -21.62 1.56
N PHE A 262 2.10 -20.52 1.21
CA PHE A 262 2.67 -19.18 1.29
C PHE A 262 2.96 -18.80 2.74
N LEU A 263 1.98 -18.99 3.65
CA LEU A 263 2.18 -18.75 5.08
C LEU A 263 3.27 -19.63 5.70
N GLU A 264 3.49 -20.82 5.15
CA GLU A 264 4.57 -21.73 5.57
C GLU A 264 5.94 -21.31 5.04
N THR A 265 6.02 -20.44 4.02
CA THR A 265 7.30 -19.97 3.48
C THR A 265 7.96 -18.88 4.32
N ALA A 266 7.19 -18.16 5.15
CA ALA A 266 7.69 -17.13 6.05
C ALA A 266 7.77 -17.65 7.51
N PRO A 267 8.96 -17.74 8.12
CA PRO A 267 9.12 -18.18 9.50
C PRO A 267 8.67 -17.12 10.51
N VAL A 268 8.72 -15.84 10.11
CA VAL A 268 8.36 -14.67 10.94
C VAL A 268 6.98 -14.17 10.55
N ARG A 269 6.12 -13.98 11.55
CA ARG A 269 4.76 -13.47 11.39
C ARG A 269 4.49 -12.37 12.40
N ILE A 270 3.78 -11.33 11.97
CA ILE A 270 3.28 -10.25 12.81
C ILE A 270 1.75 -10.28 12.74
N LEU A 271 1.11 -10.60 13.86
CA LEU A 271 -0.34 -10.79 13.95
C LEU A 271 -0.98 -9.62 14.70
N SER A 272 -2.07 -9.08 14.15
CA SER A 272 -2.88 -8.10 14.86
C SER A 272 -3.54 -8.70 16.10
N SER A 273 -3.83 -7.85 17.09
CA SER A 273 -4.54 -8.26 18.31
C SER A 273 -5.86 -8.98 18.05
N ALA A 274 -6.58 -8.63 16.98
CA ALA A 274 -7.85 -9.24 16.63
C ALA A 274 -7.69 -10.74 16.33
N ILE A 275 -6.69 -11.09 15.50
CA ILE A 275 -6.37 -12.48 15.16
C ILE A 275 -5.97 -13.26 16.42
N CYS A 276 -5.10 -12.70 17.25
CA CYS A 276 -4.63 -13.36 18.47
C CYS A 276 -5.77 -13.62 19.48
N ASN A 277 -6.67 -12.64 19.64
CA ASN A 277 -7.78 -12.74 20.58
C ASN A 277 -8.85 -13.75 20.13
N GLU A 278 -9.08 -13.88 18.81
CA GLU A 278 -9.98 -14.89 18.24
C GLU A 278 -9.46 -16.31 18.43
N ALA A 279 -8.15 -16.54 18.24
CA ALA A 279 -7.53 -17.84 18.48
C ALA A 279 -7.59 -18.24 19.98
N SER A 280 -7.47 -17.26 20.88
CA SER A 280 -7.48 -17.48 22.33
C SER A 280 -8.86 -17.78 22.93
N SER A 281 -9.95 -17.47 22.20
CA SER A 281 -11.33 -17.63 22.66
C SER A 281 -11.97 -18.98 22.27
N GLY A 282 -11.18 -19.92 21.75
CA GLY A 282 -11.65 -21.27 21.40
C GLY A 282 -12.53 -21.34 20.15
N GLY A 283 -12.63 -20.24 19.40
CA GLY A 283 -13.21 -20.23 18.07
C GLY A 283 -12.32 -21.03 17.10
N ARG A 284 -12.94 -21.69 16.10
CA ARG A 284 -12.17 -22.19 14.95
C ARG A 284 -11.52 -20.98 14.29
N SER A 285 -10.19 -20.87 14.39
CA SER A 285 -9.45 -19.87 13.63
C SER A 285 -9.85 -19.96 12.15
N PRO A 286 -10.20 -18.84 11.50
CA PRO A 286 -10.52 -18.81 10.07
C PRO A 286 -9.29 -19.13 9.20
N VAL A 287 -8.09 -19.13 9.79
CA VAL A 287 -6.88 -19.60 9.16
C VAL A 287 -6.81 -21.12 9.35
N GLY A 288 -7.32 -21.85 8.35
CA GLY A 288 -7.58 -23.29 8.40
C GLY A 288 -6.57 -24.12 9.21
N GLY A 289 -7.05 -24.83 10.23
CA GLY A 289 -6.43 -25.99 10.87
C GLY A 289 -5.12 -25.79 11.67
N LEU A 290 -4.25 -24.87 11.26
CA LEU A 290 -2.90 -24.65 11.80
C LEU A 290 -2.90 -23.91 13.15
N TYR A 291 -4.03 -23.30 13.51
CA TYR A 291 -4.23 -22.53 14.74
C TYR A 291 -5.00 -23.35 15.78
N SER A 292 -4.87 -24.67 15.73
CA SER A 292 -5.33 -25.51 16.84
C SER A 292 -4.36 -25.35 18.01
N PRO A 293 -4.85 -25.24 19.26
CA PRO A 293 -4.00 -25.19 20.48
C PRO A 293 -3.05 -26.39 20.65
N GLN A 294 -3.17 -27.42 19.80
CA GLN A 294 -2.36 -28.63 19.83
C GLN A 294 -0.94 -28.45 19.26
N HIS A 295 -0.69 -27.45 18.40
CA HIS A 295 0.69 -27.10 18.01
C HIS A 295 1.34 -26.07 18.96
N PHE A 296 0.55 -25.37 19.77
CA PHE A 296 1.01 -24.46 20.83
C PHE A 296 1.63 -25.17 22.05
N THR A 297 1.56 -26.51 22.12
CA THR A 297 1.90 -27.29 23.33
C THR A 297 3.02 -28.31 23.14
N GLN A 298 3.79 -28.26 22.05
CA GLN A 298 5.00 -29.09 21.89
C GLN A 298 6.33 -28.36 22.10
N GLY A 299 6.31 -27.18 22.72
CA GLY A 299 7.47 -26.63 23.43
C GLY A 299 7.35 -26.96 24.91
N LYS A 300 8.22 -27.83 25.44
CA LYS A 300 8.30 -28.11 26.88
C LYS A 300 8.58 -26.82 27.65
N GLY A 301 7.55 -26.28 28.29
CA GLY A 301 7.69 -25.36 29.42
C GLY A 301 6.98 -24.02 29.24
N SER A 302 5.66 -23.98 29.49
CA SER A 302 5.10 -22.98 30.40
C SER A 302 3.65 -23.31 30.70
N ALA A 303 3.37 -23.49 31.99
CA ALA A 303 2.02 -23.57 32.53
C ALA A 303 1.24 -22.27 32.24
N ALA A 304 -0.07 -22.41 32.05
CA ALA A 304 -1.10 -21.40 32.36
C ALA A 304 -0.67 -19.93 32.20
N ALA A 305 -0.41 -19.48 30.97
CA ALA A 305 -0.52 -18.05 30.67
C ALA A 305 -2.01 -17.76 30.47
N SER A 306 -2.63 -17.02 31.38
CA SER A 306 -3.95 -16.42 31.17
C SER A 306 -4.02 -15.89 29.74
N ALA A 307 -5.01 -16.31 28.95
CA ALA A 307 -5.23 -15.87 27.58
C ALA A 307 -5.17 -14.34 27.54
N MET A 308 -4.00 -13.82 27.14
CA MET A 308 -3.72 -12.40 27.26
C MET A 308 -4.48 -11.71 26.13
N ILE A 309 -5.52 -10.97 26.50
CA ILE A 309 -6.25 -10.16 25.53
C ILE A 309 -5.34 -9.00 25.12
N LEU A 310 -4.97 -8.96 23.84
CA LEU A 310 -4.19 -7.88 23.25
C LEU A 310 -5.10 -6.68 22.94
N THR A 311 -4.65 -5.47 23.24
CA THR A 311 -5.36 -4.24 22.86
C THR A 311 -5.17 -3.95 21.36
N PRO A 312 -6.07 -3.18 20.71
CA PRO A 312 -6.07 -2.94 19.26
C PRO A 312 -4.77 -2.39 18.65
N ASN A 313 -3.89 -1.80 19.45
CA ASN A 313 -2.63 -1.19 19.05
C ASN A 313 -1.40 -2.09 19.31
N LEU A 314 -1.62 -3.32 19.78
CA LEU A 314 -0.58 -4.31 20.04
C LEU A 314 -0.58 -5.38 18.95
N PHE A 315 0.61 -5.83 18.61
CA PHE A 315 0.84 -6.90 17.66
C PHE A 315 1.70 -7.98 18.30
N LEU A 316 1.50 -9.22 17.86
CA LEU A 316 2.33 -10.35 18.25
C LEU A 316 3.33 -10.63 17.13
N LEU A 317 4.62 -10.50 17.40
CA LEU A 317 5.67 -11.07 16.58
C LEU A 317 5.86 -12.54 16.99
N HIS A 318 5.76 -13.43 16.02
CA HIS A 318 6.01 -14.85 16.17
C HIS A 318 7.07 -15.29 15.15
N ASP A 319 8.22 -15.74 15.62
CA ASP A 319 9.26 -16.35 14.81
C ASP A 319 9.37 -17.83 15.17
N SER A 320 8.83 -18.65 14.28
CA SER A 320 8.78 -20.11 14.43
C SER A 320 10.14 -20.78 14.33
N ALA A 321 11.09 -20.18 13.60
CA ALA A 321 12.43 -20.74 13.43
C ALA A 321 13.28 -20.54 14.70
N ARG A 322 13.09 -19.41 15.39
CA ARG A 322 13.81 -19.08 16.64
C ARG A 322 13.03 -19.45 17.91
N GLY A 323 11.76 -19.83 17.78
CA GLY A 323 10.87 -20.05 18.93
C GLY A 323 10.63 -18.76 19.73
N LEU A 324 10.64 -17.61 19.06
CA LEU A 324 10.47 -16.30 19.68
C LEU A 324 9.02 -15.84 19.53
N GLU A 325 8.42 -15.42 20.64
CA GLU A 325 7.13 -14.74 20.68
C GLU A 325 7.27 -13.45 21.49
N GLU A 326 7.00 -12.31 20.86
CA GLU A 326 7.10 -11.01 21.53
C GLU A 326 5.89 -10.14 21.16
N VAL A 327 5.22 -9.61 22.18
CA VAL A 327 4.14 -8.63 21.98
C VAL A 327 4.76 -7.24 21.94
N PHE A 328 4.40 -6.44 20.94
CA PHE A 328 4.98 -5.12 20.78
C PHE A 328 3.97 -4.07 20.30
N VAL A 329 4.30 -2.80 20.52
CA VAL A 329 3.66 -1.65 19.89
C VAL A 329 4.57 -1.21 18.74
N PRO A 330 4.09 -1.18 17.48
CA PRO A 330 4.84 -0.63 16.37
C PRO A 330 5.28 0.80 16.68
N ARG A 331 6.48 1.17 16.25
CA ARG A 331 6.93 2.56 16.39
C ARG A 331 5.90 3.49 15.77
N ARG A 332 5.54 4.57 16.47
CA ARG A 332 4.74 5.63 15.87
C ARG A 332 5.63 6.46 14.96
N PHE A 333 5.09 6.79 13.81
CA PHE A 333 5.65 7.83 12.98
C PHE A 333 5.37 9.17 13.67
N GLU A 334 6.41 9.81 14.20
CA GLU A 334 6.37 11.26 14.33
C GLU A 334 6.56 11.78 12.92
N ALA A 335 5.49 12.31 12.32
CA ALA A 335 5.65 13.10 11.13
C ALA A 335 6.72 14.13 11.44
N SER A 336 7.83 14.02 10.74
CA SER A 336 8.85 15.04 10.72
C SER A 336 8.16 16.34 10.33
N ASN A 337 7.82 17.15 11.34
CA ASN A 337 7.57 18.57 11.17
C ASN A 337 8.82 19.30 10.62
N SER A 338 9.91 18.57 10.33
CA SER A 338 10.99 18.98 9.46
C SER A 338 10.77 18.50 8.02
N THR A 339 9.75 19.03 7.37
CA THR A 339 10.02 19.80 6.16
C THR A 339 9.54 21.20 6.50
N PRO A 340 10.37 22.27 6.47
CA PRO A 340 9.78 23.58 6.26
C PRO A 340 8.99 23.39 4.97
N ALA A 341 7.66 23.45 5.06
CA ALA A 341 6.80 23.41 3.88
C ALA A 341 7.54 24.21 2.82
N ALA A 342 7.84 23.59 1.68
CA ALA A 342 8.29 24.34 0.54
C ALA A 342 7.31 25.49 0.48
N GLN A 343 7.78 26.70 0.80
CA GLN A 343 6.99 27.89 0.62
C GLN A 343 6.73 27.84 -0.87
N GLU A 344 5.53 27.38 -1.25
CA GLU A 344 4.96 27.80 -2.50
C GLU A 344 5.23 29.30 -2.53
N PRO A 345 5.90 29.81 -3.58
CA PRO A 345 6.18 31.23 -3.67
C PRO A 345 4.85 31.92 -3.38
N PRO A 346 4.81 32.90 -2.45
CA PRO A 346 3.57 33.35 -1.85
C PRO A 346 2.59 33.71 -2.95
N ARG A 347 1.62 32.82 -3.20
CA ARG A 347 0.49 33.14 -4.06
C ARG A 347 -0.22 34.23 -3.28
N LYS A 348 -0.14 35.45 -3.81
CA LYS A 348 -0.78 36.64 -3.24
C LYS A 348 -2.16 36.24 -2.76
N ASP A 349 -2.35 36.24 -1.44
CA ASP A 349 -3.66 36.01 -0.85
C ASP A 349 -4.63 36.98 -1.50
N ASP A 350 -5.76 36.45 -1.95
CA ASP A 350 -6.85 37.30 -2.37
C ASP A 350 -7.37 38.01 -1.11
N LYS A 351 -6.83 39.20 -0.85
CA LYS A 351 -7.14 40.03 0.31
C LYS A 351 -8.65 40.25 0.43
N ASN A 352 -9.37 40.15 -0.69
CA ASN A 352 -10.81 40.25 -0.74
C ASN A 352 -11.50 39.06 -0.07
N LEU A 353 -11.07 37.82 -0.35
CA LEU A 353 -11.62 36.61 0.27
C LEU A 353 -11.40 36.59 1.78
N VAL A 354 -10.19 36.97 2.24
CA VAL A 354 -9.87 37.07 3.67
C VAL A 354 -10.76 38.10 4.36
N LYS A 355 -10.98 39.25 3.73
CA LYS A 355 -11.88 40.29 4.23
C LYS A 355 -13.32 39.77 4.34
N GLN A 356 -13.85 39.14 3.29
CA GLN A 356 -15.21 38.57 3.27
C GLN A 356 -15.41 37.54 4.40
N ILE A 357 -14.45 36.64 4.62
CA ILE A 357 -14.51 35.65 5.70
C ILE A 357 -14.57 36.33 7.08
N LEU A 358 -13.72 37.34 7.31
CA LEU A 358 -13.69 38.08 8.58
C LEU A 358 -14.96 38.93 8.79
N GLU A 359 -15.52 39.52 7.73
CA GLU A 359 -16.77 40.28 7.81
C GLU A 359 -17.95 39.39 8.21
N VAL A 360 -18.10 38.23 7.56
CA VAL A 360 -19.17 37.26 7.88
C VAL A 360 -19.02 36.74 9.31
N ALA A 361 -17.81 36.36 9.71
CA ALA A 361 -17.55 35.90 11.08
C ALA A 361 -17.71 37.00 12.15
N SER A 362 -17.62 38.28 11.77
CA SER A 362 -17.87 39.42 12.66
C SER A 362 -19.34 39.82 12.75
N SER A 363 -20.09 39.61 11.68
CA SER A 363 -21.49 40.06 11.53
C SER A 363 -22.49 39.12 12.20
N TYR A 364 -22.15 37.83 12.30
CA TYR A 364 -23.01 36.81 12.90
C TYR A 364 -22.35 36.22 14.16
N SER A 365 -23.03 36.32 15.31
CA SER A 365 -22.54 35.87 16.62
C SER A 365 -22.24 34.37 16.71
N ASP A 366 -22.91 33.59 15.86
CA ASP A 366 -22.88 32.12 15.85
C ASP A 366 -22.52 31.55 14.45
N ALA A 367 -21.73 32.31 13.67
CA ALA A 367 -21.25 31.83 12.37
C ALA A 367 -20.47 30.52 12.53
N THR A 368 -20.94 29.42 11.93
CA THR A 368 -20.22 28.16 11.89
C THR A 368 -19.31 28.09 10.67
N ARG A 369 -18.28 27.24 10.73
CA ARG A 369 -17.43 26.95 9.55
C ARG A 369 -18.28 26.58 8.33
N ALA A 370 -19.26 25.69 8.52
CA ALA A 370 -20.15 25.24 7.46
C ALA A 370 -21.00 26.38 6.88
N SER A 371 -21.50 27.30 7.72
CA SER A 371 -22.30 28.44 7.24
C SER A 371 -21.46 29.47 6.48
N ILE A 372 -20.23 29.74 6.92
CA ILE A 372 -19.32 30.68 6.21
C ILE A 372 -18.94 30.10 4.85
N VAL A 373 -18.56 28.83 4.80
CA VAL A 373 -18.24 28.12 3.56
C VAL A 373 -19.42 28.10 2.61
N SER A 374 -20.61 27.75 3.11
CA SER A 374 -21.84 27.75 2.30
C SER A 374 -22.15 29.14 1.73
N TYR A 375 -22.07 30.18 2.55
CA TYR A 375 -22.38 31.55 2.13
C TYR A 375 -21.40 32.10 1.08
N LEU A 376 -20.10 31.89 1.27
CA LEU A 376 -19.07 32.42 0.37
C LEU A 376 -18.80 31.54 -0.86
N SER A 377 -19.27 30.28 -0.84
CA SER A 377 -19.13 29.35 -1.97
C SER A 377 -19.89 29.75 -3.23
N LEU A 378 -20.77 30.75 -3.13
CA LEU A 378 -21.48 31.35 -4.27
C LEU A 378 -20.52 32.15 -5.18
N GLU A 379 -19.45 32.71 -4.62
CA GLU A 379 -18.53 33.60 -5.33
C GLU A 379 -17.08 33.08 -5.34
N ASN A 380 -16.74 32.12 -4.46
CA ASN A 380 -15.38 31.59 -4.31
C ASN A 380 -15.39 30.05 -4.24
N PRO A 381 -14.35 29.35 -4.75
CA PRO A 381 -14.24 27.91 -4.62
C PRO A 381 -14.23 27.44 -3.15
N ARG A 382 -15.00 26.39 -2.86
CA ARG A 382 -15.14 25.83 -1.50
C ARG A 382 -13.80 25.52 -0.83
N GLU A 383 -12.89 24.91 -1.59
CA GLU A 383 -11.56 24.54 -1.09
C GLU A 383 -10.72 25.76 -0.70
N GLU A 384 -10.85 26.88 -1.42
CA GLU A 384 -10.09 28.09 -1.12
C GLU A 384 -10.60 28.77 0.15
N ILE A 385 -11.93 28.77 0.37
CA ILE A 385 -12.55 29.27 1.59
C ILE A 385 -12.11 28.42 2.79
N GLU A 386 -12.17 27.10 2.68
CA GLU A 386 -11.77 26.19 3.76
C GLU A 386 -10.29 26.36 4.11
N ARG A 387 -9.39 26.43 3.11
CA ARG A 387 -7.97 26.71 3.31
C ARG A 387 -7.71 28.10 3.89
N ALA A 388 -8.50 29.11 3.54
CA ALA A 388 -8.37 30.46 4.10
C ALA A 388 -8.81 30.51 5.57
N ILE A 389 -9.89 29.80 5.93
CA ILE A 389 -10.36 29.67 7.31
C ILE A 389 -9.30 28.95 8.17
N ASP A 390 -8.75 27.83 7.69
CA ASP A 390 -7.71 27.09 8.41
C ASP A 390 -6.47 27.95 8.65
N ARG A 391 -6.08 28.76 7.66
CA ARG A 391 -4.98 29.72 7.80
C ARG A 391 -5.29 30.80 8.83
N LEU A 392 -6.45 31.45 8.77
CA LEU A 392 -6.86 32.45 9.76
C LEU A 392 -6.94 31.88 11.18
N GLN A 393 -7.32 30.61 11.33
CA GLN A 393 -7.33 29.92 12.61
C GLN A 393 -5.91 29.64 13.11
N SER A 394 -5.04 29.12 12.24
CA SER A 394 -3.62 28.85 12.57
C SER A 394 -2.84 30.12 12.95
N GLN A 395 -3.18 31.25 12.32
CA GLN A 395 -2.60 32.57 12.60
C GLN A 395 -3.26 33.26 13.81
N GLY A 396 -4.26 32.63 14.43
CA GLY A 396 -4.93 33.16 15.61
C GLY A 396 -5.81 34.38 15.34
N HIS A 397 -6.23 34.63 14.10
CA HIS A 397 -7.18 35.69 13.75
C HIS A 397 -8.63 35.29 14.05
N VAL A 398 -8.94 33.99 13.98
CA VAL A 398 -10.22 33.43 14.39
C VAL A 398 -10.03 32.27 15.36
N THR A 399 -11.01 32.05 16.24
CA THR A 399 -11.04 30.95 17.19
C THR A 399 -12.37 30.22 17.11
N VAL A 400 -12.34 28.93 17.41
CA VAL A 400 -13.55 28.11 17.48
C VAL A 400 -14.04 28.11 18.93
N VAL A 401 -15.30 28.50 19.14
CA VAL A 401 -15.98 28.47 20.44
C VAL A 401 -17.16 27.53 20.33
N GLY A 402 -17.18 26.48 21.16
CA GLY A 402 -18.33 25.60 21.29
C GLY A 402 -19.50 26.37 21.91
N THR A 403 -20.65 26.39 21.24
CA THR A 403 -21.88 26.93 21.82
C THR A 403 -22.66 25.78 22.47
N ASP A 404 -22.84 25.85 23.78
CA ASP A 404 -23.71 24.93 24.54
C ASP A 404 -25.17 25.20 24.15
N VAL A 405 -25.64 24.49 23.14
CA VAL A 405 -27.05 24.42 22.78
C VAL A 405 -27.49 22.99 23.05
N LYS A 406 -28.54 22.82 23.87
CA LYS A 406 -29.15 21.53 24.26
C LYS A 406 -29.66 20.71 23.06
N ARG A 407 -28.74 20.16 22.27
CA ARG A 407 -28.94 19.13 21.23
C ARG A 407 -27.72 18.20 21.22
N ASP A 408 -27.93 16.96 20.77
CA ASP A 408 -26.97 15.85 20.78
C ASP A 408 -25.67 16.04 19.95
N SER A 409 -25.34 17.27 19.54
CA SER A 409 -24.03 17.63 18.98
C SER A 409 -23.73 19.11 19.21
N PRO A 410 -22.61 19.46 19.88
CA PRO A 410 -22.22 20.86 20.07
C PRO A 410 -21.84 21.49 18.73
N LEU A 411 -22.51 22.59 18.39
CA LEU A 411 -22.17 23.39 17.22
C LEU A 411 -20.96 24.27 17.54
N HIS A 412 -19.99 24.26 16.63
CA HIS A 412 -18.74 24.99 16.78
C HIS A 412 -18.82 26.30 16.00
N SER A 413 -18.91 27.42 16.72
CA SER A 413 -18.95 28.76 16.14
C SER A 413 -17.54 29.31 15.94
N ILE A 414 -17.32 30.05 14.85
CA ILE A 414 -16.08 30.78 14.56
C ILE A 414 -16.26 32.22 15.05
N ARG A 415 -15.32 32.69 15.88
CA ARG A 415 -15.30 34.06 16.39
C ARG A 415 -13.98 34.74 16.10
N LEU A 416 -14.02 36.04 15.78
CA LEU A 416 -12.81 36.83 15.61
C LEU A 416 -12.12 37.05 16.96
N THR A 417 -10.80 36.86 16.97
CA THR A 417 -9.94 37.30 18.07
C THR A 417 -9.68 38.81 17.95
N GLN A 418 -9.02 39.40 18.94
CA GLN A 418 -8.59 40.81 18.84
C GLN A 418 -7.68 41.03 17.62
N SER A 419 -6.77 40.08 17.35
CA SER A 419 -5.91 40.08 16.17
C SER A 419 -6.71 40.04 14.86
N GLY A 420 -7.80 39.25 14.80
CA GLY A 420 -8.69 39.21 13.63
C GLY A 420 -9.45 40.51 13.41
N LYS A 421 -9.89 41.19 14.49
CA LYS A 421 -10.55 42.50 14.39
C LYS A 421 -9.60 43.59 13.89
N ASP A 422 -8.34 43.57 14.31
CA ASP A 422 -7.34 44.52 13.87
C ASP A 422 -6.92 44.29 12.41
N LEU A 423 -6.87 43.01 11.98
CA LEU A 423 -6.67 42.65 10.58
C LEU A 423 -7.84 43.11 9.69
N LEU A 424 -9.08 42.87 10.12
CA LEU A 424 -10.27 43.34 9.40
C LEU A 424 -10.25 44.85 9.22
N LYS A 425 -9.93 45.63 10.26
CA LYS A 425 -9.80 47.09 10.16
C LYS A 425 -8.77 47.53 9.12
N ARG A 426 -7.63 46.84 9.02
CA ARG A 426 -6.57 47.14 8.02
C ARG A 426 -6.95 46.78 6.59
N LEU A 427 -7.90 45.87 6.40
CA LEU A 427 -8.42 45.46 5.08
C LEU A 427 -9.64 46.30 4.65
N THR A 428 -10.21 47.08 5.57
CA THR A 428 -11.36 47.96 5.34
C THR A 428 -10.96 49.44 5.26
N SER A 429 -9.79 49.82 5.79
CA SER A 429 -9.11 51.09 5.53
C SER A 429 -8.40 51.09 4.18
#